data_AF-A0A836W223-F1
#
_entry.id   AF-A0A836W223-F1
#
_cell.length_a   1.000
_cell.length_b   1.000
_cell.length_c   1.000
_cell.angle_alpha   90.00
_cell.angle_beta   90.00
_cell.angle_gamma   90.00
#
_symmetry.space_group_name_H-M   'P 1'
#
loop_
_entity.id
_entity.type
_entity.pdbx_description
1 polymer ?
#
loop_
_entity_poly.entity_id
_entity_poly.type
_entity_poly.pdbx_seq_one_letter_code
_entity_poly.pdbx_strand_id
1 'polypeptide(L)'
;MPAKVYYDDDADLSHLKDKTIAIIGYGSQGHAQAQNLRDSGCDVIVAELKGTPNYEQAIRDGFEPMTAAEATKAGDLINILVPDEFQADLYTAEIRDNLDEGNLLLCSHGFNIHFGQIIPPPGVDAVGQRLDRRHRALPSAAHVGLRRRV
;
A
#
# COMPACT_ATOMS: atom_id res chain seq x y z
N MET A 1 -25.07 11.69 10.96
CA MET A 1 -24.28 12.93 10.93
C MET A 1 -23.71 13.09 9.53
N PRO A 2 -23.63 14.30 8.96
CA PRO A 2 -22.91 14.51 7.70
C PRO A 2 -21.44 14.11 7.89
N ALA A 3 -20.81 13.63 6.82
CA ALA A 3 -19.39 13.32 6.85
C ALA A 3 -18.60 14.62 7.08
N LYS A 4 -17.57 14.55 7.94
CA LYS A 4 -16.60 15.64 8.08
C LYS A 4 -15.73 15.66 6.82
N VAL A 5 -15.61 16.83 6.19
CA VAL A 5 -14.75 17.07 5.02
C VAL A 5 -13.51 17.80 5.51
N TYR A 6 -12.34 17.38 5.03
CA TYR A 6 -11.04 17.95 5.38
C TYR A 6 -10.48 18.71 4.17
N TYR A 7 -9.78 19.81 4.43
CA TYR A 7 -9.12 20.65 3.43
C TYR A 7 -7.64 20.87 3.81
N ASP A 8 -6.91 21.66 3.02
CA ASP A 8 -5.48 21.91 3.22
C ASP A 8 -5.16 22.45 4.62
N ASP A 9 -6.01 23.32 5.19
CA ASP A 9 -5.85 23.86 6.54
C ASP A 9 -6.00 22.80 7.65
N ASP A 10 -6.57 21.63 7.34
CA ASP A 10 -6.69 20.49 8.26
C ASP A 10 -5.50 19.51 8.16
N ALA A 11 -4.56 19.73 7.23
CA ALA A 11 -3.46 18.82 6.94
C ALA A 11 -2.10 19.51 7.11
N ASP A 12 -1.29 19.00 8.04
CA ASP A 12 0.07 19.51 8.28
C ASP A 12 1.13 18.59 7.66
N LEU A 13 1.77 19.07 6.59
CA LEU A 13 2.88 18.37 5.92
C LEU A 13 4.13 18.24 6.80
N SER A 14 4.24 19.00 7.91
CA SER A 14 5.36 18.89 8.83
C SER A 14 5.49 17.48 9.44
N HIS A 15 4.40 16.72 9.49
CA HIS A 15 4.40 15.33 9.94
C HIS A 15 5.11 14.36 8.99
N LEU A 16 5.26 14.74 7.72
CA LEU A 16 5.99 13.98 6.70
C LEU A 16 7.43 14.48 6.53
N LYS A 17 7.81 15.54 7.24
CA LYS A 17 9.18 16.04 7.20
C LYS A 17 10.15 15.00 7.77
N ASP A 18 11.29 14.84 7.10
CA ASP A 18 12.34 13.88 7.45
C ASP A 18 11.87 12.42 7.42
N LYS A 19 10.74 12.12 6.77
CA LYS A 19 10.25 10.77 6.52
C LYS A 19 10.41 10.40 5.05
N THR A 20 10.81 9.17 4.82
CA THR A 20 10.92 8.61 3.47
C THR A 20 9.61 7.92 3.08
N ILE A 21 9.03 8.31 1.95
CA ILE A 21 7.82 7.67 1.42
C ILE A 21 8.22 6.71 0.29
N ALA A 22 8.01 5.42 0.52
CA ALA A 22 8.24 4.37 -0.46
C ALA A 22 6.96 4.09 -1.27
N ILE A 23 7.00 4.40 -2.57
CA ILE A 23 5.93 4.08 -3.52
C ILE A 23 6.24 2.75 -4.21
N ILE A 24 5.45 1.72 -3.92
CA ILE A 24 5.64 0.36 -4.46
C ILE A 24 4.70 0.15 -5.64
N GLY A 25 5.27 0.16 -6.85
CA GLY A 25 4.55 0.10 -8.12
C GLY A 25 4.36 1.49 -8.72
N TYR A 26 4.68 1.63 -10.01
CA TYR A 26 4.68 2.89 -10.74
C TYR A 26 3.68 2.89 -11.91
N GLY A 27 2.49 2.36 -11.66
CA GLY A 27 1.36 2.39 -12.59
C GLY A 27 0.58 3.71 -12.54
N SER A 28 -0.74 3.65 -12.80
CA SER A 28 -1.61 4.83 -12.81
C SER A 28 -1.64 5.59 -11.47
N GLN A 29 -1.83 4.89 -10.35
CA GLN A 29 -1.81 5.53 -9.03
C GLN A 29 -0.38 5.85 -8.58
N GLY A 30 0.56 4.96 -8.87
CA GLY A 30 1.97 5.08 -8.51
C GLY A 30 2.63 6.35 -9.03
N HIS A 31 2.60 6.57 -10.34
CA HIS A 31 3.25 7.73 -10.94
C HIS A 31 2.66 9.04 -10.42
N ALA A 32 1.33 9.12 -10.34
CA ALA A 32 0.63 10.32 -9.90
C ALA A 32 0.95 10.66 -8.44
N GLN A 33 0.88 9.67 -7.54
CA GLN A 33 1.16 9.89 -6.13
C GLN A 33 2.64 10.22 -5.90
N ALA A 34 3.56 9.50 -6.55
CA ALA A 34 4.99 9.75 -6.41
C ALA A 34 5.39 11.17 -6.86
N GLN A 35 4.91 11.60 -8.02
CA GLN A 35 5.23 12.93 -8.56
C GLN A 35 4.59 14.03 -7.71
N ASN A 36 3.32 13.90 -7.31
CA ASN A 36 2.65 14.88 -6.48
C ASN A 36 3.32 15.05 -5.11
N LEU A 37 3.74 13.94 -4.48
CA LEU A 37 4.43 13.99 -3.18
C LEU A 37 5.82 14.65 -3.30
N ARG A 38 6.58 14.31 -4.36
CA ARG A 38 7.87 14.94 -4.64
C ARG A 38 7.71 16.44 -4.90
N ASP A 39 6.74 16.83 -5.72
CA ASP A 39 6.47 18.23 -6.04
C ASP A 39 5.95 19.01 -4.82
N SER A 40 5.38 18.30 -3.83
CA SER A 40 5.01 18.84 -2.51
C SER A 40 6.19 18.91 -1.52
N GLY A 41 7.39 18.52 -1.93
CA GLY A 41 8.62 18.58 -1.11
C GLY A 41 8.83 17.41 -0.16
N CYS A 42 8.12 16.29 -0.35
CA CYS A 42 8.35 15.06 0.42
C CYS A 42 9.57 14.29 -0.14
N ASP A 43 10.23 13.51 0.71
CA ASP A 43 11.23 12.54 0.26
C ASP A 43 10.52 11.28 -0.25
N VAL A 44 10.72 10.96 -1.53
CA VAL A 44 9.97 9.91 -2.23
C VAL A 44 10.93 9.00 -2.97
N ILE A 45 10.84 7.71 -2.66
CA ILE A 45 11.52 6.64 -3.37
C ILE A 45 10.50 5.75 -4.07
N VAL A 46 10.89 5.18 -5.20
CA VAL A 46 10.02 4.34 -6.03
C VAL A 46 10.60 2.93 -6.12
N ALA A 47 9.74 1.93 -5.92
CA ALA A 47 10.05 0.56 -6.28
C ALA A 47 9.24 0.14 -7.51
N GLU A 48 9.91 -0.42 -8.50
CA GLU A 48 9.27 -0.98 -9.69
C GLU A 48 10.16 -2.09 -10.27
N LEU A 49 9.54 -3.07 -10.92
CA LEU A 49 10.24 -4.22 -11.46
C LEU A 49 11.09 -3.83 -12.68
N LYS A 50 12.40 -4.09 -12.62
CA LYS A 50 13.34 -3.79 -13.70
C LYS A 50 12.95 -4.47 -15.01
N GLY A 51 13.04 -3.72 -16.10
CA GLY A 51 12.71 -4.20 -17.45
C GLY A 51 11.23 -4.09 -17.81
N THR A 52 10.40 -3.51 -16.94
CA THR A 52 9.01 -3.15 -17.28
C THR A 52 8.94 -1.76 -17.92
N PRO A 53 7.89 -1.46 -18.72
CA PRO A 53 7.66 -0.11 -19.24
C PRO A 53 7.53 0.95 -18.12
N ASN A 54 6.95 0.57 -16.98
CA ASN A 54 6.79 1.47 -15.83
C ASN A 54 8.13 1.81 -15.18
N TYR A 55 9.07 0.86 -15.14
CA TYR A 55 10.43 1.11 -14.65
C TYR A 55 11.15 2.16 -15.50
N GLU A 56 11.06 2.03 -16.83
CA GLU A 56 11.62 3.03 -17.75
C GLU A 56 10.92 4.39 -17.62
N GLN A 57 9.62 4.40 -17.38
CA GLN A 57 8.87 5.63 -17.15
C GLN A 57 9.31 6.31 -15.85
N ALA A 58 9.48 5.56 -14.76
CA ALA A 58 9.96 6.10 -13.49
C ALA A 58 11.35 6.74 -13.64
N ILE A 59 12.26 6.11 -14.41
CA ILE A 59 13.57 6.70 -14.75
C ILE A 59 13.40 8.00 -15.54
N ARG A 60 12.53 8.00 -16.56
CA ARG A 60 12.25 9.20 -17.37
C ARG A 60 11.66 10.34 -16.54
N ASP A 61 10.88 10.02 -15.52
CA ASP A 61 10.29 10.98 -14.59
C ASP A 61 11.29 11.45 -13.51
N GLY A 62 12.53 10.95 -13.52
CA GLY A 62 13.61 11.39 -12.64
C GLY A 62 13.73 10.62 -11.32
N PHE A 63 13.11 9.44 -11.22
CA PHE A 63 13.31 8.53 -10.08
C PHE A 63 14.42 7.52 -10.37
N GLU A 64 14.99 6.95 -9.31
CA GLU A 64 15.90 5.81 -9.37
C GLU A 64 15.19 4.58 -8.81
N PRO A 65 14.50 3.77 -9.64
CA PRO A 65 13.64 2.73 -9.10
C PRO A 65 14.46 1.55 -8.60
N MET A 66 14.10 1.08 -7.41
CA MET A 66 14.75 -0.02 -6.69
C MET A 66 13.81 -1.20 -6.50
N THR A 67 14.27 -2.27 -5.83
CA THR A 67 13.39 -3.40 -5.48
C THR A 67 12.40 -3.02 -4.38
N ALA A 68 11.30 -3.75 -4.24
CA ALA A 68 10.34 -3.47 -3.18
C ALA A 68 10.96 -3.73 -1.80
N ALA A 69 11.84 -4.72 -1.68
CA ALA A 69 12.61 -4.98 -0.47
C ALA A 69 13.53 -3.80 -0.08
N GLU A 70 14.27 -3.23 -1.03
CA GLU A 70 15.15 -2.08 -0.77
C GLU A 70 14.34 -0.84 -0.38
N ALA A 71 13.25 -0.56 -1.10
CA ALA A 71 12.40 0.60 -0.81
C ALA A 71 11.70 0.46 0.55
N THR A 72 11.27 -0.75 0.91
CA THR A 72 10.63 -1.00 2.22
C THR A 72 11.61 -0.73 3.36
N LYS A 73 12.88 -1.18 3.25
CA LYS A 73 13.90 -0.92 4.27
C LYS A 73 14.27 0.55 4.43
N ALA A 74 14.15 1.33 3.37
CA ALA A 74 14.50 2.75 3.38
C ALA A 74 13.31 3.66 3.74
N GLY A 75 12.08 3.15 3.64
CA GLY A 75 10.85 3.92 3.80
C GLY A 75 10.28 3.88 5.22
N ASP A 76 9.77 5.03 5.69
CA ASP A 76 8.95 5.12 6.89
C ASP A 76 7.46 4.90 6.58
N LEU A 77 7.02 5.36 5.40
CA LEU A 77 5.68 5.17 4.87
C LEU A 77 5.75 4.31 3.61
N ILE A 78 5.15 3.12 3.63
CA ILE A 78 5.21 2.15 2.55
C ILE A 78 3.85 2.07 1.88
N ASN A 79 3.72 2.62 0.67
CA ASN A 79 2.47 2.68 -0.08
C ASN A 79 2.45 1.67 -1.22
N ILE A 80 1.62 0.64 -1.07
CA ILE A 80 1.48 -0.45 -2.03
C ILE A 80 0.45 -0.06 -3.10
N LEU A 81 0.92 0.12 -4.33
CA LEU A 81 0.15 0.56 -5.50
C LEU A 81 0.27 -0.40 -6.70
N VAL A 82 0.72 -1.63 -6.45
CA VAL A 82 0.63 -2.73 -7.42
C VAL A 82 -0.81 -3.29 -7.49
N PRO A 83 -1.20 -3.98 -8.58
CA PRO A 83 -2.54 -4.57 -8.69
C PRO A 83 -2.86 -5.51 -7.52
N ASP A 84 -4.11 -5.48 -7.04
CA ASP A 84 -4.55 -6.15 -5.81
C ASP A 84 -4.23 -7.65 -5.78
N GLU A 85 -4.29 -8.32 -6.93
CA GLU A 85 -3.98 -9.74 -7.09
C GLU A 85 -2.51 -10.09 -6.82
N PHE A 86 -1.58 -9.12 -6.91
CA PHE A 86 -0.15 -9.33 -6.68
C PHE A 86 0.32 -8.82 -5.32
N GLN A 87 -0.48 -7.97 -4.63
CA GLN A 87 -0.04 -7.32 -3.40
C GLN A 87 0.28 -8.32 -2.29
N ALA A 88 -0.50 -9.40 -2.12
CA ALA A 88 -0.30 -10.36 -1.05
C ALA A 88 1.02 -11.16 -1.20
N ASP A 89 1.30 -11.58 -2.44
CA ASP A 89 2.54 -12.30 -2.78
C ASP A 89 3.75 -11.39 -2.62
N LEU A 90 3.68 -10.16 -3.17
CA LEU A 90 4.74 -9.17 -3.03
C LEU A 90 4.96 -8.79 -1.55
N TYR A 91 3.88 -8.61 -0.79
CA TYR A 91 3.95 -8.29 0.62
C TYR A 91 4.70 -9.36 1.39
N THR A 92 4.37 -10.63 1.16
CA THR A 92 5.01 -11.75 1.87
C THR A 92 6.47 -11.93 1.43
N ALA A 93 6.77 -11.73 0.15
CA ALA A 93 8.11 -11.97 -0.39
C ALA A 93 9.10 -10.85 -0.09
N GLU A 94 8.67 -9.58 -0.13
CA GLU A 94 9.58 -8.43 -0.17
C GLU A 94 9.26 -7.32 0.82
N ILE A 95 8.07 -7.26 1.43
CA ILE A 95 7.69 -6.13 2.29
C ILE A 95 7.67 -6.53 3.76
N ARG A 96 6.94 -7.58 4.11
CA ARG A 96 6.61 -7.95 5.49
C ARG A 96 7.82 -7.99 6.44
N ASP A 97 8.88 -8.67 6.02
CA ASP A 97 10.06 -8.92 6.86
C ASP A 97 11.07 -7.76 6.80
N ASN A 98 10.80 -6.74 5.98
CA ASN A 98 11.62 -5.54 5.83
C ASN A 98 10.99 -4.31 6.51
N LEU A 99 9.82 -4.46 7.12
CA LEU A 99 9.15 -3.40 7.88
C LEU A 99 9.75 -3.30 9.30
N ASP A 100 9.96 -2.07 9.74
CA ASP A 100 10.39 -1.74 11.09
C ASP A 100 9.22 -1.25 11.97
N GLU A 101 9.40 -1.38 13.28
CA GLU A 101 8.44 -0.84 14.25
C GLU A 101 8.26 0.68 14.05
N GLY A 102 7.00 1.14 14.00
CA GLY A 102 6.65 2.53 13.72
C GLY A 102 6.50 2.86 12.24
N ASN A 103 6.77 1.93 11.32
CA ASN A 103 6.42 2.09 9.92
C ASN A 103 4.90 2.18 9.73
N LEU A 104 4.50 2.88 8.66
CA LEU A 104 3.11 2.99 8.24
C LEU A 104 2.91 2.31 6.89
N LEU A 105 2.08 1.27 6.86
CA LEU A 105 1.67 0.58 5.64
C LEU A 105 0.42 1.24 5.03
N LEU A 106 0.52 1.68 3.79
CA LEU A 106 -0.52 2.37 3.04
C LEU A 106 -1.00 1.52 1.87
N CYS A 107 -2.32 1.54 1.64
CA CYS A 107 -2.95 0.96 0.45
C CYS A 107 -3.98 1.94 -0.13
N SER A 108 -3.92 2.19 -1.43
CA SER A 108 -4.95 3.00 -2.12
C SER A 108 -6.28 2.27 -2.34
N HIS A 109 -6.30 0.96 -2.08
CA HIS A 109 -7.52 0.16 -2.06
C HIS A 109 -7.49 -0.82 -0.89
N GLY A 110 -8.51 -0.78 -0.03
CA GLY A 110 -8.52 -1.57 1.21
C GLY A 110 -8.79 -3.07 1.07
N PHE A 111 -8.80 -3.67 -0.13
CA PHE A 111 -9.21 -5.07 -0.36
C PHE A 111 -8.35 -6.06 0.42
N ASN A 112 -7.02 -6.02 0.24
CA ASN A 112 -6.12 -7.00 0.84
C ASN A 112 -6.04 -6.89 2.37
N ILE A 113 -6.16 -5.68 2.92
CA ILE A 113 -6.29 -5.47 4.38
C ILE A 113 -7.66 -5.98 4.86
N HIS A 114 -8.75 -5.66 4.17
CA HIS A 114 -10.11 -6.03 4.57
C HIS A 114 -10.35 -7.54 4.57
N PHE A 115 -9.79 -8.27 3.59
CA PHE A 115 -9.92 -9.72 3.47
C PHE A 115 -8.77 -10.50 4.14
N GLY A 116 -7.92 -9.82 4.91
CA GLY A 116 -6.84 -10.44 5.69
C GLY A 116 -5.75 -11.12 4.84
N GLN A 117 -5.59 -10.70 3.58
CA GLN A 117 -4.49 -11.13 2.73
C GLN A 117 -3.17 -10.44 3.11
N ILE A 118 -3.27 -9.21 3.62
CA ILE A 118 -2.16 -8.46 4.20
C ILE A 118 -2.48 -8.20 5.67
N ILE A 119 -1.60 -8.70 6.53
CA ILE A 119 -1.66 -8.52 7.98
C ILE A 119 -0.34 -7.87 8.41
N PRO A 120 -0.36 -6.59 8.81
CA PRO A 120 0.82 -5.89 9.33
C PRO A 120 1.39 -6.62 10.55
N PRO A 121 2.73 -6.64 10.73
CA PRO A 121 3.30 -7.16 11.95
C PRO A 121 2.97 -6.23 13.14
N PRO A 122 3.09 -6.73 14.39
CA PRO A 122 2.94 -5.88 15.57
C PRO A 122 3.87 -4.66 15.52
N GLY A 123 3.35 -3.49 15.87
CA GLY A 123 4.11 -2.23 15.85
C GLY A 123 4.12 -1.50 14.50
N VAL A 124 3.52 -2.06 13.46
CA VAL A 124 3.30 -1.40 12.16
C VAL A 124 1.84 -1.00 12.04
N ASP A 125 1.59 0.29 11.80
CA ASP A 125 0.25 0.79 11.54
C ASP A 125 -0.15 0.54 10.08
N ALA A 126 -1.43 0.32 9.81
CA ALA A 126 -1.95 0.22 8.46
C ALA A 126 -3.15 1.14 8.21
N VAL A 127 -3.06 1.92 7.14
CA VAL A 127 -4.09 2.84 6.70
C VAL A 127 -4.43 2.56 5.24
N GLY A 128 -5.71 2.30 4.97
CA GLY A 128 -6.19 2.04 3.62
C GLY A 128 -7.41 2.89 3.28
N GLN A 129 -7.55 3.26 2.01
CA GLN A 129 -8.81 3.84 1.53
C GLN A 129 -9.90 2.78 1.62
N ARG A 130 -10.83 2.99 2.56
CA ARG A 130 -11.81 1.98 2.96
C ARG A 130 -12.73 1.64 1.79
N LEU A 131 -12.81 0.34 1.48
CA LEU A 131 -13.90 -0.18 0.66
C LEU A 131 -15.18 -0.19 1.52
N ASP A 132 -16.03 0.82 1.36
CA ASP A 132 -17.35 0.81 2.00
C ASP A 132 -18.22 -0.24 1.30
N ARG A 133 -18.36 -1.42 1.92
CA ARG A 133 -19.52 -2.27 1.71
C ARG A 133 -20.63 -1.75 2.60
N ARG A 134 -21.59 -1.04 2.03
CA ARG A 134 -22.96 -1.02 2.60
C ARG A 134 -23.35 -2.48 2.86
N HIS A 135 -23.55 -2.80 4.13
CA HIS A 135 -24.00 -4.08 4.68
C HIS A 135 -24.33 -5.19 3.66
N ARG A 136 -23.43 -6.17 3.56
CA ARG A 136 -23.86 -7.57 3.44
C ARG A 136 -22.82 -8.47 4.11
N ALA A 137 -23.15 -8.87 5.33
CA ALA A 137 -22.54 -10.02 5.96
C ALA A 137 -22.69 -11.20 5.00
N LEU A 138 -21.58 -11.77 4.55
CA LEU A 138 -21.59 -13.12 4.00
C LEU A 138 -21.64 -14.05 5.22
N PRO A 139 -22.68 -14.87 5.38
CA PRO A 139 -22.72 -15.82 6.49
C PRO A 139 -21.63 -16.87 6.29
N SER A 140 -20.84 -17.05 7.35
CA SER A 140 -19.90 -18.13 7.60
C SER A 140 -20.38 -19.47 7.04
N ALA A 141 -19.54 -20.11 6.24
CA ALA A 141 -19.72 -21.48 5.79
C ALA A 141 -19.75 -22.44 6.98
N ALA A 142 -20.94 -22.86 7.39
CA ALA A 142 -21.15 -23.90 8.38
C ALA A 142 -21.61 -25.18 7.68
N HIS A 143 -20.75 -26.21 7.73
CA HIS A 143 -21.06 -27.63 7.84
C HIS A 143 -22.25 -28.17 7.01
N VAL A 144 -21.94 -28.76 5.85
CA VAL A 144 -22.74 -29.86 5.30
C VAL A 144 -21.87 -31.11 5.23
N GLY A 145 -21.96 -31.92 6.28
CA GLY A 145 -21.44 -33.28 6.28
C GLY A 145 -22.27 -34.14 5.34
N LEU A 146 -21.70 -34.52 4.20
CA LEU A 146 -22.27 -35.58 3.36
C LEU A 146 -21.81 -36.93 3.90
N ARG A 147 -22.67 -37.56 4.71
CA ARG A 147 -22.59 -38.98 5.03
C ARG A 147 -22.74 -39.77 3.73
N ARG A 148 -21.71 -40.52 3.35
CA ARG A 148 -21.86 -41.64 2.42
C ARG A 148 -22.73 -42.70 3.09
N ARG A 149 -23.82 -43.12 2.44
CA ARG A 149 -24.56 -44.33 2.75
C ARG A 149 -24.78 -45.12 1.46
N VAL A 150 -24.42 -46.40 1.58
CA VAL A 150 -24.66 -47.58 0.74
C VAL A 150 -23.98 -47.60 -0.61
#